data_AF-A0A8T7EDZ5-F1
#
_entry.id   AF-A0A8T7EDZ5-F1
#
_cell.length_a   1.000
_cell.length_b   1.000
_cell.length_c   1.000
_cell.angle_alpha   90.00
_cell.angle_beta   90.00
_cell.angle_gamma   90.00
#
_symmetry.space_group_name_H-M   'P 1'
#
loop_
_entity.id
_entity.type
_entity.pdbx_description
1 polymer ?
#
loop_
_entity_poly.entity_id
_entity_poly.type
_entity_poly.pdbx_seq_one_letter_code
_entity_poly.pdbx_strand_id
1 'polypeptide(L)'
;MYVVDAAKAGTGIAVTGDFSKPDDGLVDVFVLDIHNIRTLAAAVGRVVNLHTGMANQFIWRGQEVTIETEPDQPVWTDGEYYGRTPISLKVIPGALKVVVPA
;
A
#
# COMPACT_ATOMS: atom_id res chain seq x y z
N MET A 1 5.33 1.27 -7.71
CA MET A 1 4.92 0.38 -6.60
C MET A 1 4.61 1.24 -5.39
N TYR A 2 3.63 0.83 -4.60
CA TYR A 2 3.13 1.56 -3.44
C TYR A 2 3.09 0.66 -2.21
N VAL A 3 3.40 1.24 -1.05
CA VAL A 3 3.30 0.62 0.27
C VAL A 3 2.43 1.52 1.11
N VAL A 4 1.39 0.97 1.72
CA VAL A 4 0.30 1.72 2.37
C VAL A 4 -0.03 1.07 3.70
N ASP A 5 0.03 1.86 4.77
CA ASP A 5 -0.35 1.46 6.13
C ASP A 5 -1.76 1.97 6.45
N ALA A 6 -1.98 3.28 6.32
CA ALA A 6 -3.30 3.87 6.46
C ALA A 6 -4.10 3.73 5.16
N ALA A 7 -5.36 3.28 5.27
CA ALA A 7 -6.22 3.03 4.11
C ALA A 7 -6.41 4.24 3.19
N LYS A 8 -6.21 5.48 3.67
CA LYS A 8 -6.47 6.70 2.90
C LYS A 8 -5.22 7.55 2.79
N ALA A 9 -4.91 7.98 1.57
CA ALA A 9 -3.97 9.07 1.32
C ALA A 9 -4.67 10.43 1.51
N GLY A 10 -3.93 11.54 1.46
CA GLY A 10 -4.42 12.91 1.73
C GLY A 10 -5.65 13.40 0.92
N THR A 11 -6.14 12.64 -0.05
CA THR A 11 -7.38 12.87 -0.79
C THR A 11 -8.62 12.17 -0.20
N GLY A 12 -8.45 11.33 0.82
CA GLY A 12 -9.52 10.53 1.44
C GLY A 12 -9.88 9.24 0.69
N ILE A 13 -9.21 8.94 -0.42
CA ILE A 13 -9.44 7.75 -1.26
C ILE A 13 -8.63 6.57 -0.74
N ALA A 14 -9.26 5.39 -0.69
CA ALA A 14 -8.61 4.12 -0.35
C ALA A 14 -8.34 3.27 -1.58
N VAL A 15 -7.08 3.27 -2.05
CA VAL A 15 -6.66 2.50 -3.24
C VAL A 15 -6.63 0.99 -2.96
N THR A 16 -6.42 0.63 -1.70
CA THR A 16 -6.48 -0.73 -1.20
C THR A 16 -7.91 -1.16 -0.85
N GLY A 17 -8.93 -0.31 -1.02
CA GLY A 17 -10.31 -0.63 -0.63
C GLY A 17 -10.42 -0.97 0.85
N ASP A 18 -11.24 -1.97 1.19
CA ASP A 18 -11.47 -2.41 2.58
C ASP A 18 -10.33 -3.28 3.18
N PHE A 19 -9.22 -3.49 2.45
CA PHE A 19 -8.10 -4.29 2.93
C PHE A 19 -7.33 -3.58 4.05
N SER A 20 -6.99 -2.31 3.87
CA SER A 20 -6.11 -1.60 4.79
C SER A 20 -6.80 -1.21 6.08
N LYS A 21 -6.14 -1.51 7.20
CA LYS A 21 -6.54 -1.08 8.53
C LYS A 21 -5.29 -0.69 9.31
N PRO A 22 -5.20 0.54 9.85
CA PRO A 22 -3.98 1.02 10.51
C PRO A 22 -3.65 0.29 11.82
N ASP A 23 -4.57 -0.52 12.34
CA ASP A 23 -4.46 -1.23 13.61
C ASP A 23 -4.33 -2.75 13.46
N ASP A 24 -4.28 -3.28 12.23
CA ASP A 24 -4.20 -4.73 12.00
C ASP A 24 -2.77 -5.30 12.02
N GLY A 25 -1.76 -4.42 12.15
CA GLY A 25 -0.35 -4.79 12.23
C GLY A 25 0.25 -5.25 10.92
N LEU A 26 -0.40 -4.97 9.78
CA LEU A 26 0.07 -5.30 8.44
C LEU A 26 0.23 -4.03 7.59
N VAL A 27 1.12 -4.10 6.61
CA VAL A 27 1.21 -3.11 5.54
C VAL A 27 0.74 -3.71 4.23
N ASP A 28 0.05 -2.90 3.43
CA ASP A 28 -0.44 -3.26 2.11
C ASP A 28 0.53 -2.80 1.03
N VAL A 29 0.93 -3.72 0.15
CA VAL A 29 1.82 -3.44 -0.99
C VAL A 29 1.05 -3.67 -2.27
N PHE A 30 1.11 -2.74 -3.21
CA PHE A 30 0.53 -2.95 -4.53
C PHE A 30 1.33 -2.31 -5.65
N VAL A 31 1.11 -2.82 -6.87
CA VAL A 31 1.78 -2.33 -8.08
C VAL A 31 0.76 -1.67 -9.00
N LEU A 32 1.15 -0.51 -9.55
CA LEU A 32 0.53 0.10 -10.72
C LEU A 32 1.59 0.14 -11.80
N ASP A 33 1.28 -0.45 -12.95
CA ASP A 33 2.13 -0.46 -14.13
C ASP A 33 1.30 -0.01 -15.34
N ILE A 34 1.73 1.10 -15.95
CA ILE A 34 1.06 1.69 -17.10
C ILE A 34 1.12 0.81 -18.35
N HIS A 35 2.07 -0.13 -18.41
CA HIS A 35 2.19 -1.10 -19.50
C HIS A 35 1.33 -2.35 -19.25
N ASN A 36 0.77 -2.49 -18.05
CA ASN A 36 -0.10 -3.60 -17.70
C ASN A 36 -1.44 -3.09 -17.15
N ILE A 37 -2.39 -2.90 -18.07
CA ILE A 37 -3.73 -2.37 -17.77
C ILE A 37 -4.49 -3.18 -16.70
N ARG A 38 -4.13 -4.46 -16.49
CA ARG A 38 -4.75 -5.30 -15.44
C ARG A 38 -4.43 -4.77 -14.05
N THR A 39 -3.24 -4.18 -13.85
CA THR A 39 -2.87 -3.57 -12.56
C THR A 39 -3.75 -2.36 -12.25
N LEU A 40 -4.04 -1.54 -13.26
CA LEU A 40 -4.96 -0.42 -13.14
C LEU A 40 -6.40 -0.89 -12.90
N ALA A 41 -6.86 -1.89 -13.65
CA ALA A 41 -8.19 -2.47 -13.45
C ALA A 41 -8.36 -3.06 -12.04
N ALA A 42 -7.34 -3.76 -11.53
CA ALA A 42 -7.33 -4.29 -10.17
C ALA A 42 -7.38 -3.18 -9.11
N ALA A 43 -6.66 -2.07 -9.31
CA ALA A 43 -6.71 -0.91 -8.43
C ALA A 43 -8.07 -0.21 -8.45
N VAL A 44 -8.66 0.02 -9.63
CA VAL A 44 -10.02 0.57 -9.75
C VAL A 44 -11.02 -0.35 -9.06
N GLY A 45 -10.92 -1.66 -9.28
CA GLY A 45 -11.78 -2.65 -8.62
C GLY A 45 -11.72 -2.56 -7.10
N ARG A 46 -10.54 -2.34 -6.51
CA ARG A 46 -10.38 -2.13 -5.06
C ARG A 46 -10.99 -0.80 -4.60
N VAL A 47 -10.75 0.29 -5.33
CA VAL A 47 -11.30 1.62 -4.99
C VAL A 47 -12.83 1.62 -4.93
N VAL A 48 -13.48 0.86 -5.82
CA VAL A 48 -14.94 0.73 -5.85
C VAL A 48 -15.47 -0.50 -5.08
N ASN A 49 -14.63 -1.13 -4.24
CA ASN A 49 -14.97 -2.28 -3.39
C ASN A 49 -15.60 -3.46 -4.17
N LEU A 50 -15.10 -3.75 -5.37
CA LEU A 50 -15.48 -4.94 -6.13
C LEU A 50 -14.73 -6.17 -5.61
N HIS A 51 -15.46 -7.12 -5.01
CA HIS A 51 -14.91 -8.39 -4.51
C HIS A 51 -14.63 -9.41 -5.64
N THR A 52 -13.91 -8.98 -6.67
CA THR A 52 -13.57 -9.83 -7.82
C THR A 52 -12.18 -10.45 -7.65
N GLY A 53 -11.95 -11.60 -8.27
CA GLY A 53 -10.62 -12.22 -8.30
C GLY A 53 -9.55 -11.29 -8.90
N MET A 54 -9.93 -10.41 -9.83
CA MET A 54 -9.03 -9.40 -10.41
C MET A 54 -8.63 -8.31 -9.40
N ALA A 55 -9.58 -7.82 -8.59
CA ALA A 55 -9.31 -6.79 -7.59
C ALA A 55 -8.30 -7.26 -6.53
N ASN A 56 -8.22 -8.58 -6.30
CA ASN A 56 -7.28 -9.19 -5.36
C ASN A 56 -5.92 -9.54 -5.99
N GLN A 57 -5.68 -9.19 -7.26
CA GLN A 57 -4.36 -9.33 -7.89
C GLN A 57 -3.50 -8.09 -7.66
N PHE A 58 -2.18 -8.27 -7.70
CA PHE A 58 -1.19 -7.19 -7.58
C PHE A 58 -1.27 -6.42 -6.24
N ILE A 59 -1.81 -7.07 -5.21
CA ILE A 59 -1.79 -6.62 -3.82
C ILE A 59 -1.27 -7.73 -2.92
N TRP A 60 -0.46 -7.37 -1.93
CA TRP A 60 0.09 -8.26 -0.93
C TRP A 60 0.01 -7.57 0.43
N ARG A 61 -0.05 -8.37 1.50
CA ARG A 61 -0.02 -7.88 2.88
C ARG A 61 1.10 -8.57 3.63
N GLY A 62 1.78 -7.85 4.50
CA GLY A 62 2.86 -8.42 5.30
C GLY A 62 3.25 -7.53 6.46
N GLN A 63 3.93 -8.10 7.45
CA GLN A 63 4.50 -7.34 8.56
C GLN A 63 5.92 -6.84 8.25
N GLU A 64 6.65 -7.59 7.44
CA GLU A 64 8.02 -7.28 6.99
C GLU A 64 8.06 -7.37 5.47
N VAL A 65 8.55 -6.32 4.82
CA VAL A 65 8.61 -6.24 3.36
C VAL A 65 10.00 -5.75 2.96
N THR A 66 10.61 -6.44 2.00
CA THR A 66 11.82 -5.98 1.31
C THR A 66 11.47 -5.68 -0.13
N ILE A 67 11.93 -4.52 -0.61
CA ILE A 67 11.70 -4.03 -1.96
C ILE A 67 13.06 -3.87 -2.63
N GLU A 68 13.25 -4.59 -3.73
CA GLU A 68 14.44 -4.52 -4.57
C GLU A 68 14.01 -4.23 -6.01
N THR A 69 14.78 -3.41 -6.72
CA THR A 69 14.49 -3.06 -8.12
C THR A 69 15.78 -2.93 -8.90
N GLU A 70 15.70 -3.20 -10.20
CA GLU A 70 16.80 -2.97 -11.15
C GLU A 70 16.22 -2.23 -12.38
N PRO A 71 16.66 -0.98 -12.67
CA PRO A 71 17.59 -0.18 -11.87
C PRO A 71 16.97 0.25 -10.53
N ASP A 72 17.81 0.72 -9.61
CA ASP A 72 17.36 1.27 -8.34
C ASP A 72 16.38 2.44 -8.57
N GLN A 73 15.37 2.54 -7.71
CA GLN A 73 14.27 3.50 -7.84
C GLN A 73 14.25 4.44 -6.64
N PRO A 74 13.93 5.74 -6.83
CA PRO A 74 13.76 6.65 -5.72
C PRO A 74 12.55 6.26 -4.86
N VAL A 75 12.71 6.38 -3.56
CA VAL A 75 11.72 6.04 -2.53
C VAL A 75 11.24 7.34 -1.88
N TRP A 76 9.92 7.47 -1.81
CA TRP A 76 9.23 8.59 -1.17
C TRP A 76 8.33 8.06 -0.08
N THR A 77 8.32 8.73 1.07
CA THR A 77 7.53 8.37 2.26
C THR A 77 6.79 9.61 2.74
N ASP A 78 5.47 9.52 2.88
CA ASP A 78 4.61 10.60 3.38
C ASP A 78 4.81 11.99 2.70
N GLY A 79 5.20 11.97 1.42
CA GLY A 79 5.44 13.17 0.62
C GLY A 79 6.89 13.68 0.62
N GLU A 80 7.80 13.04 1.36
CA GLU A 80 9.21 13.42 1.44
C GLU A 80 10.11 12.36 0.79
N TYR A 81 11.27 12.80 0.28
CA TYR A 81 12.27 11.89 -0.28
C TYR A 81 13.02 11.17 0.84
N TYR A 82 13.05 9.83 0.78
CA TYR A 82 13.73 8.99 1.76
C TYR A 82 15.09 8.50 1.27
N GLY A 83 15.15 7.95 0.04
CA GLY A 83 16.34 7.27 -0.46
C GLY A 83 16.09 6.52 -1.77
N ARG A 84 16.87 5.46 -2.02
CA ARG A 84 16.74 4.59 -3.20
C ARG A 84 16.68 3.13 -2.78
N THR A 85 16.08 2.28 -3.60
CA THR A 85 16.06 0.83 -3.36
C THR A 85 17.47 0.22 -3.41
N PRO A 86 17.73 -0.89 -2.68
CA PRO A 86 16.77 -1.68 -1.91
C PRO A 86 16.37 -1.02 -0.58
N ILE A 87 15.13 -1.28 -0.15
CA ILE A 87 14.64 -0.89 1.17
C ILE A 87 14.01 -2.09 1.88
N SER A 88 14.11 -2.10 3.22
CA SER A 88 13.38 -3.02 4.08
C SER A 88 12.56 -2.23 5.08
N LEU A 89 11.31 -2.66 5.28
CA LEU A 89 10.36 -2.01 6.17
C LEU A 89 9.64 -3.05 7.03
N LYS A 90 9.37 -2.67 8.27
CA LYS A 90 8.76 -3.52 9.30
C LYS A 90 7.69 -2.75 10.04
N VAL A 91 6.51 -3.33 10.14
CA VAL A 91 5.41 -2.81 10.95
C VAL A 91 5.69 -3.07 12.42
N ILE A 92 5.45 -2.05 13.26
CA ILE A 92 5.48 -2.14 14.72
C ILE A 92 4.02 -2.03 15.21
N PRO A 93 3.33 -3.17 15.46
CA PRO A 93 1.92 -3.13 15.81
C PRO A 93 1.68 -2.40 17.14
N GLY A 94 0.67 -1.52 17.17
CA GLY A 94 0.31 -0.78 18.38
C GLY A 94 1.40 0.16 18.89
N ALA A 95 2.30 0.63 18.02
CA ALA A 95 3.40 1.54 18.39
C ALA A 95 2.92 2.84 19.03
N LEU A 96 1.73 3.32 18.65
CA LEU A 96 1.16 4.59 19.11
C LEU A 96 -0.27 4.40 19.60
N LYS A 97 -0.62 5.04 20.72
CA LYS A 97 -2.00 5.18 21.17
C LYS A 97 -2.57 6.47 20.60
N VAL A 98 -3.65 6.37 19.85
CA VAL A 98 -4.30 7.50 19.16
C VAL A 98 -5.72 7.68 19.70
N VAL A 99 -6.16 8.93 19.87
CA VAL A 99 -7.54 9.26 20.24
C VAL A 99 -8.43 9.18 19.00
N VAL A 100 -9.55 8.46 19.07
CA VAL A 100 -10.51 8.30 17.98
C VAL A 100 -11.90 8.81 18.36
N PRO A 101 -12.74 9.23 17.41
CA PRO A 101 -14.15 9.54 17.67
C PRO A 101 -14.91 8.32 18.22
N ALA A 102 -15.95 8.59 19.03
CA ALA A 102 -16.85 7.56 19.56
C ALA A 102 -17.88 7.11 18.51
#